data_AF-A0A5J4SVR4-F1
#
_entry.id   AF-A0A5J4SVR4-F1
#
_cell.length_a   1.000
_cell.length_b   1.000
_cell.length_c   1.000
_cell.angle_alpha   90.00
_cell.angle_beta   90.00
_cell.angle_gamma   90.00
#
_symmetry.space_group_name_H-M   'P 1'
#
loop_
_entity.id
_entity.type
_entity.pdbx_description
1 polymer ?
#
loop_
_entity_poly.entity_id
_entity_poly.type
_entity_poly.pdbx_seq_one_letter_code
_entity_poly.pdbx_strand_id
1 'polypeptide(L)'
;MKTKVPDKSTRLIAVLLNHVGKNMNLARIKFFGMFVCALCKVQTVGFDKLATAFECGSKSESSLRRIQRFMSDYKLNTDLIAQLIFKLLPHKPPFRLALDRTQLEVWRKQCQHSDFSHCPSRCRFPNSL
;
A
#
# COMPACT_ATOMS: atom_id res chain seq x y z
N MET A 1 -15.30 -26.74 19.02
CA MET A 1 -13.86 -26.67 18.75
C MET A 1 -13.66 -25.97 17.41
N LYS A 2 -13.41 -24.64 17.38
CA LYS A 2 -13.27 -23.90 16.11
C LYS A 2 -11.85 -24.09 15.58
N THR A 3 -11.70 -25.00 14.62
CA THR A 3 -10.46 -25.19 13.87
C THR A 3 -10.16 -23.91 13.09
N LYS A 4 -9.13 -23.16 13.49
CA LYS A 4 -8.61 -22.04 12.69
C LYS A 4 -7.96 -22.65 11.45
N VAL A 5 -8.73 -22.76 10.36
CA VAL A 5 -8.18 -22.89 9.01
C VAL A 5 -7.12 -21.80 8.85
N PRO A 6 -5.91 -22.10 8.34
CA PRO A 6 -4.88 -21.10 8.13
C PRO A 6 -5.39 -20.12 7.06
N ASP A 7 -5.99 -19.04 7.52
CA ASP A 7 -6.63 -18.05 6.67
C ASP A 7 -5.58 -17.37 5.77
N LYS A 8 -6.00 -16.90 4.60
CA LYS A 8 -5.12 -16.21 3.63
C LYS A 8 -4.39 -15.04 4.29
N SER A 9 -5.03 -14.39 5.26
CA SER A 9 -4.42 -13.35 6.10
C SER A 9 -3.21 -13.83 6.89
N THR A 10 -3.22 -15.06 7.40
CA THR A 10 -2.13 -15.64 8.19
C THR A 10 -0.89 -15.88 7.33
N ARG A 11 -1.08 -16.34 6.09
CA ARG A 11 0.02 -16.52 5.13
C ARG A 11 0.64 -15.18 4.74
N LEU A 12 -0.20 -14.16 4.46
CA LEU A 12 0.29 -12.82 4.15
C LEU A 12 1.08 -12.22 5.32
N ILE A 13 0.58 -12.36 6.54
CA ILE A 13 1.28 -11.89 7.75
C ILE A 13 2.63 -12.59 7.91
N ALA A 14 2.73 -13.89 7.61
CA ALA A 14 4.00 -14.62 7.67
C ALA A 14 5.03 -14.09 6.66
N VAL A 15 4.61 -13.82 5.42
CA VAL A 15 5.47 -13.21 4.38
C VAL A 15 5.92 -11.81 4.81
N LEU A 16 5.00 -11.00 5.34
CA LEU A 16 5.32 -9.68 5.87
C LEU A 16 6.31 -9.77 7.03
N LEU A 17 6.15 -10.72 7.96
CA LEU A 17 7.09 -10.91 9.06
C LEU A 17 8.50 -11.24 8.58
N ASN A 18 8.64 -12.08 7.55
CA ASN A 18 9.95 -12.42 7.00
C ASN A 18 10.66 -11.22 6.35
N HIS A 19 9.91 -10.29 5.75
CA HIS A 19 10.49 -9.16 5.01
C HIS A 19 10.61 -7.87 5.82
N VAL A 20 9.62 -7.55 6.66
CA VAL A 20 9.54 -6.29 7.41
C VAL A 20 9.58 -6.48 8.94
N GLY A 21 9.65 -7.72 9.42
CA GLY A 21 9.62 -8.06 10.86
C GLY A 21 10.72 -7.44 11.71
N LYS A 22 11.90 -7.18 11.14
CA LYS A 22 13.02 -6.55 11.87
C LYS A 22 12.84 -5.05 12.06
N ASN A 23 12.08 -4.40 11.19
CA ASN A 23 11.97 -2.94 11.12
C ASN A 23 10.61 -2.42 11.61
N MET A 24 9.63 -3.29 11.86
CA MET A 24 8.28 -2.91 12.25
C MET A 24 7.75 -3.76 13.41
N ASN A 25 7.01 -3.14 14.33
CA ASN A 25 6.36 -3.84 15.44
C ASN A 25 5.35 -4.89 14.95
N LEU A 26 5.34 -6.06 15.59
CA LEU A 26 4.44 -7.18 15.29
C LEU A 26 2.95 -6.77 15.23
N ALA A 27 2.49 -5.89 16.12
CA ALA A 27 1.11 -5.42 16.13
C ALA A 27 0.76 -4.65 14.84
N ARG A 28 1.71 -3.84 14.32
CA ARG A 28 1.54 -3.09 13.08
C ARG A 28 1.60 -4.00 11.86
N ILE A 29 2.44 -5.03 11.88
CA ILE A 29 2.50 -6.04 10.81
C ILE A 29 1.18 -6.81 10.71
N LYS A 30 0.63 -7.25 11.85
CA LYS A 30 -0.68 -7.92 11.89
C LYS A 30 -1.78 -7.00 11.38
N PHE A 31 -1.78 -5.73 11.80
CA PHE A 31 -2.72 -4.74 11.29
C PHE A 31 -2.58 -4.54 9.78
N PHE A 32 -1.36 -4.37 9.26
CA PHE A 32 -1.10 -4.16 7.84
C PHE A 32 -1.55 -5.35 6.99
N GLY A 33 -1.29 -6.58 7.43
CA GLY A 33 -1.79 -7.78 6.76
C GLY A 33 -3.32 -7.83 6.68
N MET A 34 -4.01 -7.55 7.79
CA MET A 34 -5.47 -7.46 7.80
C MET A 34 -6.00 -6.31 6.91
N PHE A 35 -5.31 -5.17 6.91
CA PHE A 35 -5.66 -4.01 6.11
C PHE A 35 -5.56 -4.29 4.61
N VAL A 36 -4.47 -4.92 4.16
CA VAL A 36 -4.31 -5.33 2.75
C VAL A 36 -5.37 -6.35 2.35
N CYS A 37 -5.67 -7.34 3.20
CA CYS A 37 -6.75 -8.30 2.92
C CYS A 37 -8.12 -7.63 2.79
N ALA A 38 -8.42 -6.65 3.65
CA ALA A 38 -9.67 -5.90 3.60
C ALA A 38 -9.75 -5.03 2.33
N LEU A 39 -8.66 -4.39 1.93
CA LEU A 39 -8.59 -3.63 0.68
C LEU A 39 -8.88 -4.53 -0.53
N CYS A 40 -8.28 -5.72 -0.58
CA CYS A 40 -8.55 -6.68 -1.66
C CYS A 40 -10.00 -7.18 -1.66
N LYS A 41 -10.66 -7.23 -0.51
CA LYS A 41 -12.05 -7.70 -0.37
C LYS A 41 -13.08 -6.65 -0.76
N VAL A 42 -12.90 -5.41 -0.32
CA VAL A 42 -13.90 -4.32 -0.49
C VAL A 42 -13.62 -3.46 -1.72
N GLN A 43 -12.39 -3.47 -2.24
CA GLN A 43 -11.96 -2.71 -3.43
C GLN A 43 -12.26 -1.20 -3.34
N THR A 44 -12.37 -0.66 -2.13
CA THR A 44 -12.60 0.75 -1.84
C THR A 44 -11.67 1.22 -0.74
N VAL A 45 -11.36 2.52 -0.75
CA VAL A 45 -10.49 3.17 0.24
C VAL A 45 -11.25 3.78 1.42
N GLY A 46 -12.59 3.71 1.41
CA GLY A 46 -13.42 4.22 2.49
C GLY A 46 -13.20 3.48 3.81
N PHE A 47 -12.81 4.21 4.86
CA PHE A 47 -12.47 3.61 6.16
C PHE A 47 -13.65 2.93 6.85
N ASP A 48 -14.87 3.42 6.63
CA ASP A 48 -16.12 2.85 7.11
C ASP A 48 -16.36 1.43 6.54
N LYS A 49 -16.18 1.28 5.23
CA LYS A 49 -16.34 0.00 4.55
C LYS A 49 -15.20 -0.96 4.89
N LEU A 50 -13.98 -0.45 5.03
CA LEU A 50 -12.82 -1.25 5.45
C LEU A 50 -12.95 -1.75 6.89
N ALA A 51 -13.45 -0.92 7.80
CA ALA A 51 -13.65 -1.29 9.20
C ALA A 51 -14.66 -2.44 9.37
N THR A 52 -15.66 -2.52 8.50
CA THR A 52 -16.65 -3.60 8.46
C THR A 52 -16.09 -4.89 7.87
N ALA A 53 -15.08 -4.79 7.00
CA ALA A 53 -14.47 -5.95 6.34
C ALA A 53 -13.38 -6.64 7.15
N PHE A 54 -12.97 -6.07 8.29
CA PHE A 54 -12.04 -6.71 9.20
C PHE A 54 -12.67 -7.94 9.84
N GLU A 55 -12.06 -9.10 9.60
CA GLU A 55 -12.44 -10.37 10.23
C GLU A 55 -11.88 -10.48 11.65
N CYS A 56 -12.00 -9.40 12.41
CA CYS A 56 -11.68 -9.32 13.82
C CYS A 56 -12.99 -9.31 14.60
N GLY A 57 -13.08 -10.05 15.72
CA GLY A 57 -14.27 -10.04 16.58
C GLY A 57 -14.55 -8.70 17.29
N SER A 58 -13.97 -7.60 16.82
CA SER A 58 -14.12 -6.25 17.37
C SER A 58 -15.25 -5.49 16.67
N LYS A 59 -15.91 -4.58 17.40
CA LYS A 59 -16.89 -3.64 16.84
C LYS A 59 -16.25 -2.85 15.69
N SER A 60 -17.01 -2.62 14.61
CA SER A 60 -16.58 -1.85 13.43
C SER A 60 -16.05 -0.46 13.80
N GLU A 61 -16.65 0.22 14.77
CA GLU A 61 -16.19 1.51 15.26
C GLU A 61 -14.76 1.47 15.85
N SER A 62 -14.42 0.39 16.57
CA SER A 62 -13.07 0.20 17.12
C SER A 62 -12.04 -0.02 16.00
N SER A 63 -12.42 -0.79 14.98
CA SER A 63 -11.63 -0.99 13.77
C SER A 63 -11.39 0.33 13.03
N LEU A 64 -12.42 1.16 12.89
CA LEU A 64 -12.33 2.48 12.26
C LEU A 64 -11.33 3.39 12.98
N ARG A 65 -11.46 3.51 14.31
CA ARG A 65 -10.52 4.30 15.12
C ARG A 65 -9.08 3.79 15.01
N ARG A 66 -8.89 2.47 14.88
CA ARG A 66 -7.56 1.87 14.68
C ARG A 66 -6.97 2.24 13.33
N ILE A 67 -7.77 2.24 12.25
CA ILE A 67 -7.34 2.67 10.92
C ILE A 67 -6.95 4.15 10.95
N GLN A 68 -7.79 5.00 11.54
CA GLN A 68 -7.50 6.44 11.65
C GLN A 68 -6.22 6.73 12.42
N ARG A 69 -6.01 6.09 13.58
CA ARG A 69 -4.76 6.21 14.34
C ARG A 69 -3.55 5.72 13.57
N PHE A 70 -3.69 4.60 12.85
CA PHE A 70 -2.59 4.10 12.02
C PHE A 70 -2.22 5.12 10.94
N MET A 71 -3.20 5.70 10.25
CA MET A 71 -2.93 6.69 9.20
C MET A 71 -2.41 8.03 9.74
N SER A 72 -2.83 8.43 10.94
CA SER A 72 -2.38 9.66 11.61
C SER A 72 -0.96 9.53 12.16
N ASP A 73 -0.71 8.46 12.92
CA ASP A 73 0.46 8.40 13.80
C ASP A 73 1.62 7.64 13.17
N TYR A 74 1.35 6.77 12.18
CA TYR A 74 2.37 5.88 11.63
C TYR A 74 2.87 6.35 10.26
N LYS A 75 4.11 6.84 10.24
CA LYS A 75 4.86 7.10 9.02
C LYS A 75 5.40 5.79 8.44
N LEU A 76 4.75 5.29 7.41
CA LEU A 76 5.18 4.10 6.67
C LEU A 76 6.49 4.40 5.92
N ASN A 77 7.52 3.58 6.13
CA ASN A 77 8.77 3.69 5.38
C ASN A 77 8.58 3.15 3.96
N THR A 78 8.61 4.05 2.98
CA THR A 78 8.40 3.74 1.56
C THR A 78 9.49 2.85 0.96
N ASP A 79 10.74 2.94 1.44
CA ASP A 79 11.84 2.11 0.95
C ASP A 79 11.63 0.64 1.34
N LEU A 80 11.12 0.39 2.55
CA LEU A 80 10.79 -0.97 2.99
C LEU A 80 9.66 -1.58 2.16
N ILE A 81 8.67 -0.77 1.80
CA ILE A 81 7.56 -1.21 0.96
C ILE A 81 8.02 -1.44 -0.47
N ALA A 82 8.88 -0.59 -1.02
CA ALA A 82 9.47 -0.80 -2.34
C ALA A 82 10.24 -2.13 -2.38
N GLN A 83 11.11 -2.39 -1.40
CA GLN A 83 11.83 -3.67 -1.30
C GLN A 83 10.90 -4.88 -1.19
N LEU A 84 9.80 -4.75 -0.44
CA LEU A 84 8.79 -5.79 -0.36
C LEU A 84 8.14 -6.05 -1.73
N ILE A 85 7.72 -5.00 -2.43
CA ILE A 85 7.10 -5.11 -3.77
C ILE A 85 8.07 -5.79 -4.75
N PHE A 86 9.33 -5.37 -4.77
CA PHE A 86 10.35 -6.00 -5.64
C PHE A 86 10.56 -7.49 -5.35
N LYS A 87 10.49 -7.91 -4.09
CA LYS A 87 10.59 -9.33 -3.69
C LYS A 87 9.33 -10.13 -4.03
N LEU A 88 8.17 -9.47 -4.17
CA LEU A 88 6.92 -10.10 -4.58
C LEU A 88 6.79 -10.25 -6.10
N LEU A 89 7.59 -9.51 -6.88
CA LEU A 89 7.59 -9.65 -8.33
C LEU A 89 8.15 -11.02 -8.74
N PRO A 90 7.53 -11.70 -9.73
CA PRO A 90 8.02 -12.98 -10.22
C PRO A 90 9.39 -12.80 -10.88
N HIS A 91 10.37 -13.66 -10.61
CA HIS A 91 11.74 -13.54 -11.12
C HIS A 91 11.97 -14.10 -12.54
N LYS A 92 10.90 -14.47 -13.28
CA LYS A 92 11.04 -15.09 -14.61
C LYS A 92 11.05 -14.02 -15.71
N PRO A 93 12.13 -13.89 -16.50
CA PRO A 93 12.18 -12.97 -17.64
C PRO A 93 11.26 -13.44 -18.78
N PRO A 94 10.87 -12.56 -19.73
CA PRO A 94 11.31 -11.17 -19.90
C PRO A 94 10.42 -10.13 -19.17
N PHE A 95 11.05 -9.12 -18.55
CA PHE A 95 10.34 -7.98 -17.96
C PHE A 95 10.21 -6.84 -18.96
N ARG A 96 9.03 -6.22 -19.03
CA ARG A 96 8.83 -4.94 -19.72
C ARG A 96 8.50 -3.88 -18.70
N LEU A 97 9.27 -2.81 -18.69
CA LEU A 97 9.04 -1.66 -17.83
C LEU A 97 8.05 -0.71 -18.53
N ALA A 98 6.85 -0.58 -17.96
CA ALA A 98 5.88 0.44 -18.37
C ALA A 98 5.86 1.54 -17.29
N LEU A 99 6.29 2.74 -17.65
CA LEU A 99 6.26 3.91 -16.78
C LEU A 99 5.25 4.90 -17.35
N ASP A 100 4.21 5.20 -16.57
CA ASP A 100 3.27 6.28 -16.85
C ASP A 100 3.35 7.32 -15.74
N ARG A 101 3.32 8.61 -16.10
CA ARG A 101 3.30 9.68 -15.10
C ARG A 101 1.88 9.91 -14.63
N THR A 102 1.51 9.33 -13.50
CA THR A 102 0.22 9.64 -12.86
C THR A 102 0.34 10.92 -12.02
N GLN A 103 -0.32 12.00 -12.44
CA GLN A 103 -0.49 13.20 -11.62
C GLN A 103 -1.82 13.13 -10.88
N LEU A 104 -1.79 13.09 -9.54
CA LEU A 104 -3.02 13.16 -8.74
C LEU A 104 -3.37 14.63 -8.49
N GLU A 105 -4.66 14.97 -8.63
CA GLU A 105 -5.21 16.33 -8.41
C GLU A 105 -4.83 16.93 -7.05
N VAL A 106 -4.74 16.09 -6.01
CA VAL A 106 -4.26 16.49 -4.67
C VAL A 106 -2.84 17.05 -4.71
N TRP A 107 -1.96 16.49 -5.55
CA TRP A 107 -0.59 16.96 -5.74
C TRP A 107 -0.47 18.11 -6.74
N ARG A 108 -1.51 18.38 -7.56
CA ARG A 108 -1.50 19.47 -8.56
C ARG A 108 -1.30 20.84 -7.91
N LYS A 109 -1.88 21.07 -6.73
CA LYS A 109 -1.80 22.36 -6.02
C LYS A 109 -0.43 22.62 -5.38
N GLN A 110 0.41 21.60 -5.22
CA GLN A 110 1.76 21.75 -4.64
C GLN A 110 2.79 22.22 -5.68
N CYS A 111 2.66 21.80 -6.93
CA CYS A 111 3.63 22.09 -7.99
C CYS A 111 3.54 23.52 -8.56
N GLN A 112 2.48 24.28 -8.26
CA GLN A 112 2.33 25.66 -8.78
C GLN A 112 3.16 26.70 -8.01
N HIS A 113 3.78 26.33 -6.88
CA HIS A 113 4.63 27.23 -6.10
C HIS A 113 6.14 26.99 -6.29
N SER A 114 6.53 25.96 -7.04
CA SER A 114 7.93 25.72 -7.41
C SER A 114 8.17 26.27 -8.81
N ASP A 115 8.80 27.45 -8.89
CA ASP A 115 9.16 28.17 -10.11
C ASP A 115 9.76 27.25 -11.19
N PHE A 116 8.94 26.88 -12.16
CA PHE A 116 9.34 26.28 -13.43
C PHE A 116 9.77 27.40 -14.40
N SER A 117 10.69 28.28 -13.98
CA SER A 117 11.19 29.38 -14.83
C SER A 117 12.32 28.95 -15.79
N HIS A 118 12.69 27.66 -15.82
CA HIS A 118 13.62 27.15 -16.83
C HIS A 118 13.19 25.77 -17.34
N CYS A 119 12.23 25.77 -18.28
CA CYS A 119 11.97 24.62 -19.14
C CYS A 119 12.66 24.85 -20.48
N PRO A 120 13.86 24.29 -20.74
CA PRO A 120 14.43 24.35 -22.07
C PRO A 120 13.58 23.47 -23.00
N SER A 121 12.94 24.15 -23.93
CA SER A 121 12.21 23.63 -25.07
C SER A 121 12.96 22.51 -25.80
N ARG A 122 12.58 21.25 -25.58
CA ARG A 122 12.50 20.14 -26.57
C ARG A 122 12.38 18.78 -25.88
N CYS A 123 11.14 18.35 -25.63
CA CYS A 123 10.81 16.93 -25.59
C CYS A 123 9.80 16.65 -26.70
N ARG A 124 10.25 16.75 -27.96
CA ARG A 124 9.55 16.18 -29.09
C ARG A 124 9.97 14.71 -29.13
N PHE A 125 9.11 13.80 -28.66
CA PHE A 125 9.33 12.37 -28.86
C PHE A 125 9.21 12.09 -30.37
N PRO A 126 10.20 11.45 -31.00
CA PRO A 126 10.07 11.00 -32.37
C PRO A 126 9.11 9.81 -32.39
N ASN A 127 8.08 9.90 -33.24
CA ASN A 127 7.24 8.76 -33.60
C ASN A 127 8.14 7.63 -34.10
N SER A 128 8.07 6.48 -33.47
CA SER A 128 8.64 5.23 -33.98
C SER A 128 7.49 4.29 -34.35
N LEU A 129 7.37 4.08 -35.68
CA LEU A 129 6.54 3.15 -36.45
C LEU A 129 5.06 3.49 -36.59
#